data_AF-A0A451AVF1-F1
#
_entry.id   AF-A0A451AVF1-F1
#
_cell.length_a   1.000
_cell.length_b   1.000
_cell.length_c   1.000
_cell.angle_alpha   90.00
_cell.angle_beta   90.00
_cell.angle_gamma   90.00
#
_symmetry.space_group_name_H-M   'P 1'
#
loop_
_entity.id
_entity.type
_entity.pdbx_description
1 polymer ?
#
loop_
_entity_poly.entity_id
_entity_poly.type
_entity_poly.pdbx_seq_one_letter_code
_entity_poly.pdbx_strand_id
1 'polypeptide(L)'
;RDYAHSNELTIKTAFLTLLFNDNLYIMESEAELQRGHTDLTMIVRPDMRQYQVLDILIEFKFVSLKEAGLDGKALREMDTQMLQALPTVQEKQREAEEGLARYRARLKAKFG
;
A
#
# COMPACT_ATOMS: atom_id res chain seq x y z
N ARG A 1 12.62 -20.52 5.53
CA ARG A 1 11.29 -21.16 5.56
C ARG A 1 10.25 -20.38 6.39
N ASP A 2 10.58 -19.18 6.92
CA ASP A 2 9.59 -18.29 7.59
C ASP A 2 9.28 -16.98 6.83
N TYR A 3 9.95 -16.68 5.72
CA TYR A 3 9.64 -15.47 4.93
C TYR A 3 8.45 -15.64 3.98
N ALA A 4 7.97 -16.87 3.75
CA ALA A 4 6.87 -17.15 2.84
C ALA A 4 5.49 -16.83 3.42
N HIS A 5 5.41 -16.62 4.74
CA HIS A 5 4.17 -16.37 5.49
C HIS A 5 4.26 -15.17 6.44
N SER A 6 5.24 -14.26 6.28
CA SER A 6 5.04 -12.89 6.78
C SER A 6 3.93 -12.29 5.94
N ASN A 7 2.73 -12.57 6.42
CA ASN A 7 1.48 -12.53 5.71
C ASN A 7 1.25 -11.08 5.32
N GLU A 8 1.17 -10.79 4.03
CA GLU A 8 0.80 -9.47 3.52
C GLU A 8 -0.44 -8.93 4.28
N LEU A 9 -1.37 -9.83 4.59
CA LEU A 9 -2.52 -9.57 5.45
C LEU A 9 -2.14 -9.08 6.86
N THR A 10 -1.13 -9.65 7.52
CA THR A 10 -0.66 -9.22 8.84
C THR A 10 -0.06 -7.81 8.80
N ILE A 11 0.75 -7.51 7.77
CA ILE A 11 1.30 -6.16 7.60
C ILE A 11 0.17 -5.17 7.34
N LYS A 12 -0.75 -5.47 6.41
CA LYS A 12 -1.93 -4.64 6.16
C LYS A 12 -2.76 -4.42 7.43
N THR A 13 -2.98 -5.48 8.20
CA THR A 13 -3.74 -5.41 9.46
C THR A 13 -3.04 -4.53 10.48
N ALA A 14 -1.71 -4.62 10.62
CA ALA A 14 -0.94 -3.78 11.52
C ALA A 14 -1.04 -2.30 11.13
N PHE A 15 -0.88 -1.97 9.84
CA PHE A 15 -1.05 -0.59 9.35
C PHE A 15 -2.48 -0.09 9.52
N LEU A 16 -3.49 -0.91 9.19
CA LEU A 16 -4.90 -0.56 9.41
C LEU A 16 -5.18 -0.26 10.88
N THR A 17 -4.69 -1.11 11.79
CA THR A 17 -4.89 -0.95 13.23
C THR A 17 -4.18 0.30 13.76
N LEU A 18 -2.93 0.54 13.33
CA LEU A 18 -2.13 1.68 13.80
C LEU A 18 -2.61 3.02 13.25
N LEU A 19 -3.11 3.03 12.01
CA LEU A 19 -3.57 4.23 11.32
C LEU A 19 -5.08 4.44 11.48
N PHE A 20 -5.79 3.54 12.17
CA PHE A 20 -7.23 3.65 12.36
C PHE A 20 -7.57 4.94 13.11
N ASN A 21 -8.32 5.82 12.45
CA ASN A 21 -8.82 7.05 13.04
C ASN A 21 -10.13 7.46 12.37
N ASP A 22 -11.23 6.98 12.93
CA ASP A 22 -12.60 7.24 12.48
C ASP A 22 -13.14 8.63 12.89
N ASN A 23 -12.42 9.33 13.77
CA ASN A 23 -12.71 10.73 14.09
C ASN A 23 -12.41 11.64 12.91
N LEU A 24 -11.28 11.43 12.22
CA LEU A 24 -10.85 12.27 11.11
C LEU A 24 -11.17 11.68 9.74
N TYR A 25 -11.17 10.36 9.61
CA TYR A 25 -11.21 9.69 8.31
C TYR A 25 -12.37 8.72 8.16
N ILE A 26 -12.92 8.69 6.95
CA ILE A 26 -13.67 7.57 6.39
C ILE A 26 -12.62 6.58 5.87
N MET A 27 -12.47 5.48 6.57
CA MET A 27 -11.54 4.41 6.24
C MET A 27 -12.24 3.43 5.29
N GLU A 28 -11.75 3.28 4.06
CA GLU A 28 -12.21 2.24 3.13
C GLU A 28 -11.04 1.32 2.77
N SER A 29 -11.19 0.04 3.11
CA SER A 29 -10.53 -1.07 2.43
C SER A 29 -11.58 -1.67 1.51
N GLU A 30 -11.44 -1.57 0.19
CA GLU A 30 -12.40 -2.21 -0.72
C GLU A 30 -12.33 -3.73 -0.45
N ALA A 31 -13.42 -4.29 0.07
CA ALA A 31 -13.51 -5.68 0.51
C ALA A 31 -13.03 -6.63 -0.60
N GLU A 32 -12.45 -7.78 -0.20
CA GLU A 32 -11.81 -8.85 -0.97
C GLU A 32 -12.62 -9.43 -2.17
N LEU A 33 -13.06 -8.59 -3.09
CA LEU A 33 -13.74 -8.96 -4.31
C LEU A 33 -12.94 -8.35 -5.46
N GLN A 34 -12.10 -9.20 -6.05
CA GLN A 34 -11.43 -9.01 -7.34
C GLN A 34 -10.17 -8.13 -7.33
N ARG A 35 -9.07 -8.71 -6.81
CA ARG A 35 -7.68 -8.63 -7.31
C ARG A 35 -7.27 -7.34 -8.06
N GLY A 36 -7.44 -6.17 -7.46
CA GLY A 36 -6.93 -4.96 -8.09
C GLY A 36 -7.21 -3.64 -7.42
N HIS A 37 -7.20 -3.52 -6.08
CA HIS A 37 -7.49 -2.27 -5.38
C HIS A 37 -6.50 -1.96 -4.26
N THR A 38 -6.31 -0.66 -4.02
CA THR A 38 -5.40 -0.07 -3.03
C THR A 38 -5.71 -0.56 -1.64
N ASP A 39 -4.67 -0.85 -0.89
CA ASP A 39 -4.78 -1.60 0.36
C ASP A 39 -5.33 -0.79 1.53
N LEU A 40 -5.18 0.53 1.49
CA LEU A 40 -5.71 1.40 2.51
C LEU A 40 -6.02 2.80 1.95
N THR A 41 -7.25 3.24 2.19
CA THR A 41 -7.69 4.59 1.90
C THR A 41 -8.21 5.26 3.16
N MET A 42 -7.71 6.46 3.43
CA MET A 42 -8.16 7.32 4.53
C MET A 42 -8.64 8.63 3.91
N ILE A 43 -9.95 8.78 3.75
CA ILE A 43 -10.56 10.01 3.20
C ILE A 43 -11.01 10.89 4.36
N VAL A 44 -10.57 12.14 4.39
CA VAL A 44 -10.96 13.09 5.43
C VAL A 44 -12.47 13.30 5.37
N ARG A 45 -13.12 13.15 6.53
CA ARG A 45 -14.56 13.33 6.63
C ARG A 45 -14.96 14.76 6.21
N PRO A 46 -16.12 14.96 5.56
CA PRO A 46 -16.53 16.28 5.07
C PRO A 46 -16.53 17.37 6.16
N ASP A 47 -16.97 17.03 7.38
CA ASP A 47 -16.99 17.91 8.55
C ASP A 47 -15.60 18.26 9.10
N MET A 48 -14.59 17.45 8.78
CA MET A 48 -13.21 17.58 9.25
C MET A 48 -12.30 18.28 8.23
N ARG A 49 -12.77 18.57 7.00
CA ARG A 49 -11.94 19.24 5.98
C ARG A 49 -11.47 20.64 6.38
N GLN A 50 -12.15 21.29 7.34
CA GLN A 50 -11.72 22.56 7.93
C GLN A 50 -10.32 22.51 8.56
N TYR A 51 -9.88 21.34 9.01
CA TYR A 51 -8.58 21.14 9.65
C TYR A 51 -7.42 20.95 8.66
N GLN A 52 -7.67 21.09 7.34
CA GLN A 52 -6.68 21.01 6.27
C GLN A 52 -5.82 19.73 6.28
N VAL A 53 -6.38 18.65 6.80
CA VAL A 53 -5.76 17.32 6.77
C VAL A 53 -5.86 16.75 5.35
N LEU A 54 -4.92 15.89 4.97
CA LEU A 54 -4.83 15.31 3.63
C LEU A 54 -5.54 13.96 3.56
N ASP A 55 -6.16 13.68 2.42
CA ASP A 55 -6.58 12.32 2.05
C ASP A 55 -5.33 11.45 1.83
N ILE A 56 -5.33 10.22 2.34
CA ILE A 56 -4.19 9.29 2.27
C ILE A 56 -4.59 8.04 1.49
N LEU A 57 -3.78 7.67 0.48
CA LEU A 57 -3.90 6.43 -0.26
C LEU A 57 -2.59 5.63 -0.11
N ILE A 58 -2.69 4.36 0.26
CA ILE A 58 -1.54 3.47 0.44
C ILE A 58 -1.80 2.18 -0.34
N GLU A 59 -0.80 1.79 -1.14
CA GLU A 59 -0.73 0.51 -1.83
C GLU A 59 0.52 -0.24 -1.35
N PHE A 60 0.36 -1.46 -0.85
CA PHE A 60 1.45 -2.37 -0.54
C PHE A 60 1.72 -3.27 -1.75
N LYS A 61 3.00 -3.42 -2.07
CA LYS A 61 3.47 -4.45 -3.00
C LYS A 61 4.43 -5.36 -2.29
N PHE A 62 4.26 -6.66 -2.53
CA PHE A 62 5.17 -7.68 -2.06
C PHE A 62 6.06 -8.14 -3.21
N VAL A 63 7.37 -8.17 -2.97
CA VAL A 63 8.36 -8.77 -3.86
C VAL A 63 8.99 -9.93 -3.11
N SER A 64 8.81 -11.15 -3.61
CA SER A 64 9.44 -12.30 -2.98
C SER A 64 10.94 -12.34 -3.31
N LEU A 65 11.75 -12.83 -2.36
CA LEU A 65 13.18 -13.06 -2.58
C LEU A 65 13.45 -13.96 -3.81
N LYS A 66 12.58 -14.95 -4.03
CA LYS A 66 12.68 -15.87 -5.17
C LYS A 66 12.48 -15.15 -6.50
N GLU A 67 11.48 -14.29 -6.60
CA GLU A 67 11.25 -13.48 -7.81
C GLU A 67 12.39 -12.49 -8.06
N ALA A 68 12.94 -11.90 -6.99
CA ALA A 68 14.09 -11.01 -7.08
C ALA A 68 15.42 -11.75 -7.37
N GLY A 69 15.44 -13.09 -7.34
CA GLY A 69 16.66 -13.88 -7.51
C GLY A 69 17.66 -13.71 -6.36
N LEU A 70 17.19 -13.30 -5.18
CA LEU A 70 18.02 -13.00 -4.02
C LEU A 70 17.84 -14.04 -2.92
N ASP A 71 18.87 -14.18 -2.08
CA ASP A 71 18.73 -14.83 -0.79
C ASP A 71 18.67 -13.78 0.35
N GLY A 72 18.34 -14.25 1.55
CA GLY A 72 18.18 -13.36 2.71
C GLY A 72 19.49 -12.76 3.23
N LYS A 73 20.66 -13.30 2.88
CA LYS A 73 21.96 -12.73 3.27
C LYS A 73 22.30 -11.57 2.34
N ALA A 74 22.21 -11.80 1.03
CA ALA A 74 22.42 -10.78 0.01
C ALA A 74 21.49 -9.58 0.24
N LEU A 75 20.20 -9.82 0.53
CA LEU A 75 19.25 -8.73 0.78
C LEU A 75 19.65 -7.82 1.96
N ARG A 76 20.24 -8.38 3.03
CA ARG A 76 20.61 -7.61 4.24
C ARG A 76 21.78 -6.67 4.02
N GLU A 77 22.62 -6.94 3.03
CA GLU A 77 23.78 -6.12 2.68
C GLU A 77 23.42 -5.01 1.70
N MET A 78 22.23 -5.07 1.07
CA MET A 78 21.75 -4.06 0.14
C MET A 78 21.21 -2.84 0.90
N ASP A 79 21.62 -1.66 0.44
CA ASP A 79 21.00 -0.41 0.87
C ASP A 79 19.69 -0.13 0.11
N THR A 80 19.02 0.94 0.50
CA THR A 80 17.75 1.34 -0.11
C THR A 80 17.87 1.63 -1.62
N GLN A 81 18.99 2.20 -2.08
CA GLN A 81 19.17 2.52 -3.50
C GLN A 81 19.33 1.24 -4.33
N MET A 82 20.11 0.28 -3.82
CA MET A 82 20.27 -1.02 -4.44
C MET A 82 18.94 -1.79 -4.51
N LEU A 83 18.14 -1.73 -3.45
CA LEU A 83 16.82 -2.35 -3.42
C LEU A 83 15.87 -1.70 -4.45
N GLN A 84 15.87 -0.37 -4.56
CA GLN A 84 15.05 0.36 -5.55
C GLN A 84 15.51 0.11 -6.99
N ALA A 85 16.78 -0.23 -7.20
CA ALA A 85 17.32 -0.56 -8.52
C ALA A 85 16.95 -1.97 -9.00
N LEU A 86 16.38 -2.83 -8.15
CA LEU A 86 15.97 -4.17 -8.54
C LEU A 86 14.84 -4.11 -9.59
N PRO A 87 14.96 -4.81 -10.73
CA PRO A 87 13.93 -4.79 -11.77
C PRO A 87 12.54 -5.21 -11.27
N THR A 88 12.48 -6.21 -10.39
CA THR A 88 11.22 -6.69 -9.79
C THR A 88 10.59 -5.64 -8.87
N VAL A 89 11.39 -4.84 -8.16
CA VAL A 89 10.90 -3.75 -7.33
C VAL A 89 10.36 -2.62 -8.20
N GLN A 90 11.07 -2.24 -9.26
CA GLN A 90 10.62 -1.21 -10.20
C GLN A 90 9.34 -1.59 -10.92
N GLU A 91 9.21 -2.86 -11.34
CA GLU A 91 7.98 -3.37 -11.94
C GLU A 91 6.80 -3.25 -10.98
N LYS A 92 6.97 -3.67 -9.72
CA LYS A 92 5.93 -3.53 -8.69
C LYS A 92 5.61 -2.09 -8.34
N GLN A 93 6.59 -1.19 -8.33
CA GLN A 93 6.34 0.24 -8.16
C GLN A 93 5.46 0.80 -9.28
N ARG A 94 5.75 0.48 -10.54
CA ARG A 94 4.90 0.90 -11.67
C ARG A 94 3.48 0.35 -11.54
N GLU A 95 3.32 -0.94 -11.20
CA GLU A 95 2.00 -1.52 -10.94
C GLU A 95 1.24 -0.77 -9.82
N ALA A 96 1.94 -0.35 -8.77
CA ALA A 96 1.37 0.41 -7.66
C ALA A 96 0.92 1.81 -8.12
N GLU A 97 1.75 2.52 -8.88
CA GLU A 97 1.44 3.85 -9.41
C GLU A 97 0.21 3.82 -10.33
N GLU A 98 0.13 2.84 -11.21
CA GLU A 98 -1.06 2.63 -12.06
C GLU A 98 -2.31 2.30 -11.23
N GLY A 99 -2.16 1.48 -10.20
CA GLY A 99 -3.23 1.17 -9.24
C GLY A 99 -3.76 2.41 -8.53
N LEU A 100 -2.86 3.19 -7.95
CA LEU A 100 -3.15 4.45 -7.26
C LEU A 100 -3.83 5.47 -8.18
N ALA A 101 -3.39 5.59 -9.44
CA ALA A 101 -3.99 6.49 -10.41
C ALA A 101 -5.46 6.14 -10.71
N ARG A 102 -5.75 4.85 -10.95
CA ARG A 102 -7.13 4.37 -11.15
C ARG A 102 -7.99 4.64 -9.92
N TYR A 103 -7.46 4.35 -8.74
CA TYR A 103 -8.21 4.48 -7.50
C TYR A 103 -8.49 5.95 -7.14
N ARG A 104 -7.51 6.83 -7.33
CA ARG A 104 -7.68 8.28 -7.21
C ARG A 104 -8.82 8.80 -8.09
N ALA A 105 -8.94 8.30 -9.32
CA ALA A 105 -10.05 8.68 -10.21
C ALA A 105 -11.42 8.25 -9.66
N ARG A 106 -11.53 7.04 -9.10
CA ARG A 106 -12.76 6.56 -8.45
C ARG A 106 -13.13 7.38 -7.22
N LEU A 107 -12.16 7.69 -6.36
CA LEU A 107 -12.40 8.51 -5.17
C LEU A 107 -12.87 9.91 -5.52
N LYS A 108 -12.28 10.54 -6.54
CA LYS A 108 -12.76 11.83 -7.04
C LYS A 108 -14.20 11.77 -7.53
N ALA A 109 -14.61 10.67 -8.18
CA ALA A 109 -15.99 10.52 -8.62
C ALA A 109 -16.99 10.30 -7.46
N LYS A 110 -16.54 9.70 -6.35
CA LYS A 110 -17.38 9.37 -5.18
C LYS A 110 -17.45 10.49 -4.14
N PHE A 111 -16.35 11.21 -3.93
CA PHE A 111 -16.18 12.16 -2.82
C PHE A 111 -15.74 13.58 -3.27
N GLY A 112 -15.43 13.76 -4.56
CA GLY A 112 -14.98 15.02 -5.14
C GLY A 112 -16.08 15.82 -5.83
#